data_AF-A0A8K0C3X6-F1
#
_entry.id   AF-A0A8K0C3X6-F1
#
_cell.length_a   1.000
_cell.length_b   1.000
_cell.length_c   1.000
_cell.angle_alpha   90.00
_cell.angle_beta   90.00
_cell.angle_gamma   90.00
#
_symmetry.space_group_name_H-M   'P 1'
#
loop_
_entity.id
_entity.type
_entity.pdbx_description
1 polymer ?
#
loop_
_entity_poly.entity_id
_entity_poly.type
_entity_poly.pdbx_seq_one_letter_code
_entity_poly.pdbx_strand_id
1 'polypeptide(L)'
;MSSSDSKEGTVMLYYMWKKKCYQKRNVWVRELFLNRNDNGEYRKLHNILLRDPMKFRNYYRMTEHCFNKLYEYVKPLFHAGHTNYRKTICFEERLAVTLR
;
A
#
# COMPACT_ATOMS: atom_id res chain seq x y z
N MET A 1 -12.75 0.47 50.56
CA MET A 1 -12.72 -0.30 49.28
C MET A 1 -12.77 0.65 48.07
N SER A 2 -11.65 1.20 47.58
CA SER A 2 -11.70 2.07 46.37
C SER A 2 -10.38 2.21 45.59
N SER A 3 -9.21 1.92 46.17
CA SER A 3 -7.92 2.16 45.49
C SER A 3 -7.33 0.93 44.76
N SER A 4 -7.71 -0.30 45.14
CA SER A 4 -7.19 -1.55 44.52
C SER A 4 -7.90 -1.89 43.21
N ASP A 5 -9.24 -1.81 43.15
CA ASP A 5 -10.04 -2.11 41.95
C ASP A 5 -9.66 -1.24 40.73
N SER A 6 -9.31 0.02 40.96
CA SER A 6 -8.90 0.95 39.89
C SER A 6 -7.56 0.55 39.26
N LYS A 7 -6.63 0.01 40.06
CA LYS A 7 -5.33 -0.46 39.59
C LYS A 7 -5.48 -1.76 38.79
N GLU A 8 -6.34 -2.67 39.25
CA GLU A 8 -6.65 -3.91 38.54
C GLU A 8 -7.31 -3.64 37.18
N GLY A 9 -8.29 -2.73 37.13
CA GLY A 9 -8.91 -2.29 35.88
C GLY A 9 -7.90 -1.66 34.90
N THR A 10 -6.95 -0.87 35.41
CA THR A 10 -5.89 -0.27 34.59
C THR A 10 -4.93 -1.31 34.02
N VAL A 11 -4.52 -2.29 34.83
CA VAL A 11 -3.69 -3.42 34.39
C VAL A 11 -4.42 -4.26 33.34
N MET A 12 -5.71 -4.50 33.53
CA MET A 12 -6.55 -5.23 32.57
C MET A 12 -6.67 -4.48 31.23
N LEU A 13 -6.93 -3.17 31.28
CA LEU A 13 -6.96 -2.31 30.08
C LEU A 13 -5.62 -2.32 29.33
N TYR A 14 -4.50 -2.23 30.05
CA TYR A 14 -3.17 -2.34 29.46
C TYR A 14 -2.94 -3.70 28.80
N TYR A 15 -3.36 -4.80 29.43
CA TYR A 15 -3.22 -6.14 28.88
C TYR A 15 -4.07 -6.33 27.61
N MET A 16 -5.31 -5.81 27.61
CA MET A 16 -6.17 -5.79 26.42
C MET A 16 -5.60 -4.95 25.29
N TRP A 17 -5.06 -3.77 25.60
CA TRP A 17 -4.37 -2.90 24.63
C TRP A 17 -3.15 -3.60 24.05
N LYS A 18 -2.30 -4.18 24.92
CA LYS A 18 -1.11 -4.95 24.51
C LYS A 18 -1.50 -6.12 23.62
N LYS A 19 -2.54 -6.90 23.96
CA LYS A 19 -3.05 -8.03 23.16
C LYS A 19 -3.63 -7.58 21.81
N LYS A 20 -4.29 -6.42 21.76
CA LYS A 20 -4.80 -5.81 20.52
C LYS A 20 -3.67 -5.32 19.62
N CYS A 21 -2.64 -4.70 20.19
CA CYS A 21 -1.46 -4.24 19.46
C CYS A 21 -0.58 -5.42 18.98
N TYR A 22 -0.53 -6.52 19.73
CA TYR A 22 0.24 -7.72 19.40
C TYR A 22 -0.58 -8.80 18.66
N GLN A 23 -1.49 -8.38 17.77
CA GLN A 23 -2.13 -9.31 16.84
C GLN A 23 -1.06 -9.90 15.91
N LYS A 24 -0.64 -11.14 16.17
CA LYS A 24 0.30 -11.85 15.30
C LYS A 24 -0.29 -11.93 13.90
N ARG A 25 0.55 -11.69 12.89
CA ARG A 25 0.14 -11.80 11.50
C ARG A 25 -0.17 -13.28 11.19
N ASN A 26 -1.45 -13.62 11.10
CA ASN A 26 -1.90 -15.00 10.84
C ASN A 26 -1.63 -15.45 9.40
N VAL A 27 -1.47 -14.51 8.46
CA VAL A 27 -1.26 -14.82 7.03
C VAL A 27 -0.21 -13.90 6.40
N TRP A 28 0.70 -14.48 5.59
CA TRP A 28 1.73 -13.73 4.86
C TRP A 28 1.11 -12.78 3.83
N VAL A 29 0.06 -13.17 3.11
CA VAL A 29 -0.69 -12.27 2.21
C VAL A 29 -2.17 -12.49 2.48
N ARG A 30 -2.93 -11.40 2.66
CA ARG A 30 -4.39 -11.49 2.76
C ARG A 30 -4.98 -11.81 1.40
N GLU A 31 -6.07 -12.57 1.37
CA GLU A 31 -6.74 -13.02 0.14
C GLU A 31 -7.08 -11.87 -0.81
N LEU A 32 -7.52 -10.73 -0.27
CA LEU A 32 -7.77 -9.49 -1.02
C LEU A 32 -6.60 -9.07 -1.92
N PHE A 33 -5.35 -9.34 -1.50
CA PHE A 33 -4.14 -8.93 -2.22
C PHE A 33 -3.57 -10.01 -3.14
N LEU A 34 -4.17 -11.22 -3.15
CA LEU A 34 -3.78 -12.28 -4.09
C LEU A 34 -4.15 -11.89 -5.53
N ASN A 35 -5.36 -11.35 -5.71
CA ASN A 35 -5.88 -10.95 -7.02
C ASN A 35 -5.51 -9.51 -7.41
N ARG A 36 -4.39 -8.97 -6.90
CA ARG A 36 -3.97 -7.58 -7.17
C ARG A 36 -3.75 -7.28 -8.64
N ASN A 37 -3.38 -8.29 -9.44
CA ASN A 37 -3.09 -8.07 -10.85
C ASN A 37 -4.35 -7.78 -11.65
N ASP A 38 -5.51 -8.26 -11.19
CA ASP A 38 -6.81 -8.10 -11.85
C ASP A 38 -7.65 -7.03 -11.16
N ASN A 39 -7.64 -7.03 -9.83
CA ASN A 39 -8.46 -6.17 -8.99
C ASN A 39 -7.73 -4.97 -8.38
N GLY A 40 -6.42 -4.86 -8.60
CA GLY A 40 -5.64 -3.74 -8.10
C GLY A 40 -6.10 -2.42 -8.65
N GLU A 41 -6.06 -1.39 -7.81
CA GLU A 41 -6.46 -0.05 -8.19
C GLU A 41 -5.71 0.44 -9.41
N TYR A 42 -4.38 0.26 -9.46
CA TYR A 42 -3.58 0.62 -10.62
C TYR A 42 -4.12 -0.01 -11.92
N ARG A 43 -4.39 -1.33 -11.91
CA ARG A 43 -4.87 -2.04 -13.10
C ARG A 43 -6.20 -1.47 -13.62
N LYS A 44 -7.11 -1.16 -12.70
CA LYS A 44 -8.46 -0.67 -13.03
C LYS A 44 -8.47 0.82 -13.38
N LEU A 45 -7.78 1.63 -12.59
CA LEU A 45 -7.89 3.08 -12.63
C LEU A 45 -6.88 3.73 -13.58
N HIS A 46 -5.65 3.24 -13.66
CA HIS A 46 -4.60 3.88 -14.46
C HIS A 46 -4.99 4.01 -15.94
N ASN A 47 -5.53 2.93 -16.53
CA ASN A 47 -6.01 2.93 -17.92
C ASN A 47 -7.17 3.89 -18.16
N ILE A 48 -8.00 4.14 -17.13
CA ILE A 48 -9.10 5.10 -17.21
C ILE A 48 -8.55 6.52 -17.15
N LEU A 49 -7.56 6.77 -16.29
CA LEU A 49 -6.90 8.07 -16.17
C LEU A 49 -6.17 8.47 -17.45
N LEU A 50 -5.50 7.53 -18.14
CA LEU A 50 -4.84 7.82 -19.42
C LEU A 50 -5.80 8.33 -20.51
N ARG A 51 -7.10 8.05 -20.41
CA ARG A 51 -8.12 8.54 -21.35
C ARG A 51 -8.60 9.96 -21.03
N ASP A 52 -8.31 10.47 -19.83
CA ASP A 52 -8.76 11.78 -19.35
C ASP A 52 -7.56 12.54 -18.75
N PRO A 53 -6.85 13.36 -19.55
CA PRO A 53 -5.65 14.07 -19.13
C PRO A 53 -5.87 14.98 -17.92
N MET A 54 -7.06 15.54 -17.76
CA MET A 54 -7.40 16.40 -16.63
C MET A 54 -7.50 15.58 -15.34
N LYS A 55 -8.19 14.44 -15.38
CA LYS A 55 -8.23 13.53 -14.23
C LYS A 55 -6.88 12.91 -13.93
N PHE A 56 -6.10 12.55 -14.96
CA PHE A 56 -4.73 12.07 -14.77
C PHE A 56 -3.90 13.10 -14.00
N ARG A 57 -3.95 14.36 -14.45
CA ARG A 57 -3.24 15.46 -13.79
C ARG A 57 -3.72 15.70 -12.37
N ASN A 58 -5.01 15.63 -12.11
CA ASN A 58 -5.54 15.80 -10.76
C ASN A 58 -5.15 14.65 -9.83
N TYR A 59 -5.12 13.41 -10.35
CA TYR A 59 -4.79 12.23 -9.58
C TYR A 59 -3.29 12.14 -9.27
N TYR A 60 -2.42 12.25 -10.28
CA TYR A 60 -0.96 12.13 -10.11
C TYR A 60 -0.24 13.46 -9.86
N ARG A 61 -0.98 14.58 -9.85
CA ARG A 61 -0.44 15.94 -9.73
C ARG A 61 0.56 16.33 -10.82
N MET A 62 0.56 15.61 -11.95
CA MET A 62 1.44 15.82 -13.09
C MET A 62 0.80 15.34 -14.39
N THR A 63 1.27 15.84 -15.53
CA THR A 63 0.81 15.35 -16.83
C THR A 63 1.39 13.96 -17.12
N GLU A 64 0.76 13.24 -18.05
CA GLU A 64 1.26 11.94 -18.52
C GLU A 64 2.68 12.03 -19.05
N HIS A 65 3.02 13.10 -19.79
CA HIS A 65 4.38 13.35 -20.28
C HIS A 65 5.39 13.46 -19.14
N CYS A 66 5.07 14.19 -18.08
CA CYS A 66 5.93 14.31 -16.90
C CYS A 66 6.09 12.96 -16.18
N PHE A 67 5.01 12.19 -16.09
CA PHE A 67 5.03 10.85 -15.52
C PHE A 67 5.96 9.93 -16.30
N ASN A 68 5.86 9.91 -17.63
CA ASN A 68 6.69 9.09 -18.50
C ASN A 68 8.17 9.50 -18.43
N LYS A 69 8.47 10.80 -18.42
CA LYS A 69 9.85 11.28 -18.19
C LYS A 69 10.40 10.83 -16.83
N LEU A 70 9.61 10.98 -15.77
CA LEU A 70 10.02 10.54 -14.43
C LEU A 70 10.29 9.03 -14.41
N TYR A 71 9.43 8.26 -15.07
CA TYR A 71 9.61 6.82 -15.23
C TYR A 71 10.94 6.50 -15.93
N GLU A 72 11.28 7.16 -17.03
CA GLU A 72 12.53 6.96 -17.76
C GLU A 72 13.78 7.29 -16.93
N TYR A 73 13.71 8.32 -16.07
CA TYR A 73 14.83 8.68 -15.19
C TYR A 73 15.02 7.71 -14.03
N VAL A 74 13.93 7.21 -13.45
CA VAL A 74 13.99 6.43 -12.21
C VAL A 74 14.09 4.93 -12.49
N LYS A 75 13.50 4.43 -13.58
CA LYS A 75 13.53 3.00 -13.93
C LYS A 75 14.96 2.44 -14.00
N PRO A 76 15.95 3.11 -14.61
CA PRO A 76 17.33 2.59 -14.68
C PRO A 76 18.01 2.48 -13.31
N LEU A 77 17.63 3.34 -12.36
CA LEU A 77 18.13 3.31 -10.98
C LEU A 77 17.44 2.21 -10.16
N PHE A 78 16.39 1.61 -10.70
CA PHE A 78 15.54 0.68 -10.00
C PHE A 78 15.86 -0.77 -10.36
N HIS A 79 16.52 -1.47 -9.44
CA HIS A 79 16.75 -2.91 -9.55
C HIS A 79 15.77 -3.67 -8.65
N ALA A 80 14.70 -4.22 -9.23
CA ALA A 80 13.92 -5.25 -8.54
C ALA A 80 14.44 -6.64 -8.90
N GLY A 81 14.88 -7.40 -7.89
CA GLY A 81 15.04 -8.84 -8.00
C GLY A 81 13.68 -9.53 -8.04
N HIS A 82 13.52 -10.49 -8.95
CA HIS A 82 12.46 -11.48 -8.83
C HIS A 82 12.80 -12.41 -7.67
N THR A 83 11.87 -12.56 -6.72
CA THR A 83 12.02 -13.50 -5.60
C THR A 83 11.08 -14.68 -5.80
N ASN A 84 11.46 -15.85 -5.30
CA ASN A 84 10.64 -17.06 -5.38
C ASN A 84 9.35 -16.99 -4.54
N TYR A 85 9.24 -16.01 -3.63
CA TYR A 85 8.13 -15.91 -2.68
C TYR A 85 6.94 -15.12 -3.22
N ARG A 86 7.18 -14.09 -4.04
CA ARG A 86 6.10 -13.24 -4.57
C ARG A 86 6.52 -12.58 -5.87
N LYS A 87 5.58 -12.52 -6.82
CA LYS A 87 5.72 -11.73 -8.05
C LYS A 87 5.88 -10.25 -7.71
N THR A 88 7.01 -9.69 -8.15
CA THR A 88 7.34 -8.27 -8.01
C THR A 88 6.24 -7.38 -8.60
N ILE A 89 6.02 -6.24 -7.98
CA ILE A 89 5.16 -5.17 -8.50
C ILE A 89 5.92 -4.48 -9.64
N CYS A 90 5.25 -4.25 -10.77
CA CYS A 90 5.86 -3.58 -11.91
C CYS A 90 6.25 -2.15 -11.53
N PHE A 91 7.30 -1.61 -12.15
CA PHE A 91 7.83 -0.30 -11.74
C PHE A 91 6.82 0.84 -11.96
N GLU A 92 6.05 0.78 -13.03
CA GLU A 92 4.95 1.69 -13.38
C GLU A 92 3.88 1.71 -12.27
N GLU A 93 3.46 0.51 -11.83
CA GLU A 93 2.47 0.35 -10.75
C GLU A 93 3.02 0.92 -9.43
N ARG A 94 4.31 0.70 -9.15
CA ARG A 94 4.96 1.28 -7.97
C ARG A 94 5.00 2.79 -8.03
N LEU A 95 5.44 3.35 -9.16
CA LEU A 95 5.51 4.78 -9.38
C LEU A 95 4.13 5.42 -9.22
N ALA A 96 3.11 4.81 -9.80
CA ALA A 96 1.73 5.25 -9.67
C ALA A 96 1.24 5.25 -8.20
N VAL A 97 1.57 4.23 -7.41
CA VAL A 97 1.21 4.18 -5.99
C VAL A 97 1.99 5.21 -5.18
N THR A 98 3.26 5.46 -5.52
CA THR A 98 4.11 6.45 -4.83
C THR A 98 3.64 7.89 -5.07
N LEU A 99 3.10 8.19 -6.25
CA LEU A 99 2.69 9.55 -6.64
C LEU A 99 1.27 9.94 -6.22
N ARG A 100 0.45 8.97 -5.79
CA ARG A 100 -0.94 9.20 -5.38
C ARG A 100 -1.04 10.11 -4.15
#